data_AF-A0A958VNL0-F1
#
_entry.id   AF-A0A958VNL0-F1
#
_cell.length_a   1.000
_cell.length_b   1.000
_cell.length_c   1.000
_cell.angle_alpha   90.00
_cell.angle_beta   90.00
_cell.angle_gamma   90.00
#
_symmetry.space_group_name_H-M   'P 1'
#
loop_
_entity.id
_entity.type
_entity.pdbx_description
1 polymer ?
#
loop_
_entity_poly.entity_id
_entity_poly.type
_entity_poly.pdbx_seq_one_letter_code
_entity_poly.pdbx_strand_id
1 'polypeptide(L)'
;MKLKFLLFIMSIFLTTNILQAQEKTATDILNEAFAQAKEENKNVMVIFSASWCGWCKRLIGNINDDSCFELFDKNYVITKMIVKESKNNKNLETPGGLQLLIDNKADKVGIPFFLIYDADGNLLTDAFDDNGQNLGCPASKEEVAVFKNKLKATSTLTDEELAIIEEKFILKK
;
A
#
# COMPACT_ATOMS: atom_id res chain seq x y z
N MET A 1 53.91 -50.60 -18.57
CA MET A 1 54.33 -49.23 -18.91
C MET A 1 53.19 -48.25 -18.59
N LYS A 2 53.48 -47.34 -17.65
CA LYS A 2 53.03 -45.94 -17.54
C LYS A 2 51.53 -45.60 -17.52
N LEU A 3 51.11 -45.39 -16.27
CA LEU A 3 50.16 -44.41 -15.74
C LEU A 3 50.22 -43.01 -16.40
N LYS A 4 49.08 -42.29 -16.31
CA LYS A 4 48.82 -40.85 -16.52
C LYS A 4 48.38 -40.52 -17.97
N PHE A 5 47.27 -39.83 -18.22
CA PHE A 5 46.99 -38.46 -17.76
C PHE A 5 45.52 -38.08 -18.05
N LEU A 6 44.86 -37.48 -17.05
CA LEU A 6 43.76 -36.50 -17.07
C LEU A 6 42.53 -36.75 -17.96
N LEU A 7 41.34 -36.91 -17.37
CA LEU A 7 40.44 -35.80 -16.97
C LEU A 7 40.22 -34.81 -18.12
N PHE A 8 39.40 -35.19 -19.10
CA PHE A 8 38.89 -34.25 -20.10
C PHE A 8 37.39 -34.01 -19.90
N ILE A 9 37.12 -33.02 -19.05
CA ILE A 9 36.07 -32.00 -19.21
C ILE A 9 34.63 -32.54 -19.36
N MET A 10 34.08 -33.03 -18.24
CA MET A 10 32.64 -32.91 -17.98
C MET A 10 32.40 -31.58 -17.26
N SER A 11 32.67 -30.45 -17.95
CA SER A 11 32.24 -29.13 -17.49
C SER A 11 30.73 -29.04 -17.64
N ILE A 12 30.03 -29.58 -16.66
CA ILE A 12 28.65 -29.21 -16.36
C ILE A 12 28.72 -27.71 -16.03
N PHE A 13 28.25 -26.87 -16.95
CA PHE A 13 27.88 -25.50 -16.63
C PHE A 13 26.71 -25.58 -15.63
N LEU A 14 27.02 -25.64 -14.33
CA LEU A 14 26.08 -25.24 -13.29
C LEU A 14 25.87 -23.73 -13.47
N THR A 15 24.97 -23.35 -14.37
CA THR A 15 24.40 -22.00 -14.35
C THR A 15 23.56 -21.94 -13.08
N THR A 16 24.15 -21.41 -12.00
CA THR A 16 23.39 -20.98 -10.84
C THR A 16 22.41 -19.93 -11.32
N ASN A 17 21.15 -20.31 -11.52
CA ASN A 17 20.06 -19.35 -11.61
C ASN A 17 19.98 -18.69 -10.22
N ILE A 18 20.75 -17.62 -10.05
CA ILE A 18 20.54 -16.70 -8.94
C ILE A 18 19.17 -16.09 -9.22
N LEU A 19 18.14 -16.61 -8.54
CA LEU A 19 16.84 -15.96 -8.43
C LEU A 19 17.08 -14.61 -7.74
N GLN A 20 17.48 -13.59 -8.50
CA GLN A 20 17.31 -12.22 -8.06
C GLN A 20 15.79 -12.01 -8.02
N ALA A 21 15.24 -11.89 -6.81
CA ALA A 21 13.86 -11.44 -6.65
C ALA A 21 13.77 -10.06 -7.32
N GLN A 22 13.15 -10.00 -8.49
CA GLN A 22 12.90 -8.74 -9.17
C GLN A 22 11.99 -7.90 -8.27
N GLU A 23 12.40 -6.67 -7.97
CA GLU A 23 11.55 -5.74 -7.23
C GLU A 23 10.27 -5.47 -8.04
N LYS A 24 9.10 -5.64 -7.41
CA LYS A 24 7.82 -5.37 -8.06
C LYS A 24 7.66 -3.87 -8.29
N THR A 25 7.25 -3.50 -9.50
CA THR A 25 6.90 -2.10 -9.82
C THR A 25 5.52 -1.75 -9.25
N ALA A 26 5.19 -0.46 -9.20
CA ALA A 26 3.86 -0.02 -8.81
C ALA A 26 2.77 -0.63 -9.71
N THR A 27 3.02 -0.77 -11.01
CA THR A 27 2.10 -1.42 -11.94
C THR A 27 1.90 -2.90 -11.61
N ASP A 28 2.96 -3.63 -11.29
CA ASP A 28 2.86 -5.05 -10.90
C ASP A 28 2.02 -5.20 -9.63
N ILE A 29 2.30 -4.37 -8.62
CA ILE A 29 1.57 -4.37 -7.34
C ILE A 29 0.09 -4.04 -7.54
N LEU A 30 -0.24 -3.05 -8.37
CA LEU A 30 -1.62 -2.68 -8.66
C LEU A 30 -2.36 -3.79 -9.41
N ASN A 31 -1.74 -4.37 -10.44
CA ASN A 31 -2.35 -5.45 -11.20
C ASN A 31 -2.68 -6.66 -10.32
N GLU A 32 -1.76 -7.04 -9.42
CA GLU A 32 -2.01 -8.11 -8.44
C GLU A 32 -3.15 -7.74 -7.48
N ALA A 33 -3.16 -6.51 -6.96
CA ALA A 33 -4.20 -6.05 -6.05
C ALA A 33 -5.58 -6.01 -6.72
N PHE A 34 -5.68 -5.55 -7.97
CA PHE A 34 -6.94 -5.55 -8.73
C PHE A 34 -7.41 -6.96 -9.05
N ALA A 35 -6.50 -7.87 -9.43
CA ALA A 35 -6.85 -9.27 -9.65
C ALA A 35 -7.42 -9.92 -8.37
N GLN A 36 -6.75 -9.73 -7.24
CA GLN A 36 -7.23 -10.23 -5.94
C GLN A 36 -8.57 -9.58 -5.56
N ALA A 37 -8.70 -8.26 -5.71
CA ALA A 37 -9.93 -7.54 -5.39
C ALA A 37 -11.13 -8.02 -6.23
N LYS A 38 -10.89 -8.39 -7.48
CA LYS A 38 -11.91 -8.97 -8.37
C LYS A 38 -12.34 -10.37 -7.93
N GLU A 39 -11.41 -11.21 -7.47
CA GLU A 39 -11.71 -12.54 -6.94
C GLU A 39 -12.46 -12.46 -5.59
N GLU A 40 -12.08 -11.52 -4.73
CA GLU A 40 -12.63 -11.37 -3.38
C GLU A 40 -13.85 -10.42 -3.33
N ASN A 41 -14.22 -9.80 -4.46
CA ASN A 41 -15.26 -8.78 -4.56
C ASN A 41 -15.05 -7.63 -3.56
N LYS A 42 -13.82 -7.10 -3.53
CA LYS A 42 -13.37 -5.99 -2.68
C LYS A 42 -12.97 -4.79 -3.52
N ASN A 43 -12.79 -3.64 -2.87
CA ASN A 43 -12.10 -2.49 -3.45
C ASN A 43 -10.60 -2.59 -3.17
N VAL A 44 -9.77 -1.76 -3.81
CA VAL A 44 -8.31 -1.69 -3.53
C VAL A 44 -7.99 -0.39 -2.82
N MET A 45 -7.33 -0.47 -1.67
CA MET A 45 -6.79 0.71 -0.97
C MET A 45 -5.26 0.72 -1.09
N VAL A 46 -4.73 1.71 -1.77
CA VAL A 46 -3.29 1.93 -1.96
C VAL A 46 -2.80 2.96 -0.96
N ILE A 47 -1.85 2.60 -0.09
CA ILE A 47 -1.28 3.50 0.92
C ILE A 47 0.15 3.86 0.53
N PHE A 48 0.40 5.14 0.31
CA PHE A 48 1.73 5.69 0.08
C PHE A 48 2.42 5.95 1.43
N SER A 49 3.61 5.38 1.60
CA SER A 49 4.30 5.33 2.89
C SER A 49 5.82 5.47 2.73
N ALA A 50 6.53 5.67 3.84
CA ALA A 50 7.98 5.60 3.93
C ALA A 50 8.41 5.01 5.28
N SER A 51 9.60 4.44 5.35
CA SER A 51 10.18 3.82 6.55
C SER A 51 10.31 4.78 7.74
N TRP A 52 10.59 6.06 7.46
CA TRP A 52 10.74 7.13 8.45
C TRP A 52 9.40 7.72 8.92
N CYS A 53 8.30 7.44 8.22
CA CYS A 53 7.02 8.11 8.43
C CYS A 53 6.24 7.53 9.63
N GLY A 54 6.23 8.26 10.75
CA GLY A 54 5.49 7.86 11.96
C GLY A 54 3.97 7.80 11.76
N TRP A 55 3.38 8.80 11.09
CA TRP A 55 1.94 8.82 10.79
C TRP A 55 1.51 7.69 9.86
N CYS A 56 2.39 7.24 8.96
CA CYS A 56 2.12 6.08 8.10
C CYS A 56 2.04 4.80 8.92
N LYS A 57 2.95 4.62 9.89
CA LYS A 57 2.91 3.51 10.83
C LYS A 57 1.65 3.53 11.68
N ARG A 58 1.20 4.72 12.10
CA ARG A 58 -0.06 4.88 12.83
C ARG A 58 -1.27 4.47 11.98
N LEU A 59 -1.37 4.95 10.73
CA LEU A 59 -2.47 4.58 9.84
C LEU A 59 -2.57 3.06 9.69
N ILE A 60 -1.44 2.43 9.34
CA ILE A 60 -1.37 0.97 9.18
C ILE A 60 -1.68 0.25 10.51
N GLY A 61 -1.16 0.77 11.63
CA GLY A 61 -1.43 0.20 12.95
C GLY A 61 -2.89 0.32 13.38
N ASN A 62 -3.59 1.39 13.01
CA ASN A 62 -5.01 1.54 13.27
C ASN A 62 -5.85 0.62 12.38
N ILE A 63 -5.49 0.49 11.10
CA ILE A 63 -6.14 -0.45 10.18
C ILE A 63 -6.00 -1.89 10.69
N ASN A 64 -4.81 -2.26 11.16
CA ASN A 64 -4.49 -3.60 11.65
C ASN A 64 -4.80 -3.81 13.14
N ASP A 65 -5.48 -2.86 13.79
CA ASP A 65 -5.93 -3.04 15.16
C ASP A 65 -7.04 -4.09 15.22
N ASP A 66 -7.11 -4.89 16.28
CA ASP A 66 -8.10 -5.97 16.43
C ASP A 66 -9.55 -5.49 16.24
N SER A 67 -9.85 -4.25 16.61
CA SER A 67 -11.19 -3.66 16.43
C SER A 67 -11.52 -3.28 14.99
N CYS A 68 -10.50 -3.08 14.15
CA CYS A 68 -10.64 -2.54 12.80
C CYS A 68 -10.25 -3.53 11.70
N PHE A 69 -9.36 -4.49 11.98
CA PHE A 69 -8.75 -5.36 10.97
C PHE A 69 -9.79 -6.02 10.07
N GLU A 70 -10.76 -6.72 10.65
CA GLU A 70 -11.82 -7.40 9.89
C GLU A 70 -12.69 -6.42 9.08
N LEU A 71 -12.89 -5.19 9.57
CA LEU A 71 -13.67 -4.16 8.87
C LEU A 71 -12.95 -3.70 7.60
N PHE A 72 -11.63 -3.55 7.66
CA PHE A 72 -10.83 -3.19 6.50
C PHE A 72 -10.60 -4.39 5.58
N ASP A 73 -10.22 -5.55 6.12
CA ASP A 73 -9.94 -6.76 5.35
C ASP A 73 -11.16 -7.19 4.53
N LYS A 74 -12.36 -7.22 5.13
CA LYS A 74 -13.61 -7.57 4.43
C LYS A 74 -13.90 -6.68 3.22
N ASN A 75 -13.46 -5.42 3.24
CA ASN A 75 -13.87 -4.43 2.24
C ASN A 75 -12.75 -4.05 1.25
N TYR A 76 -11.48 -4.25 1.62
CA TYR A 76 -10.36 -3.75 0.85
C TYR A 76 -9.22 -4.77 0.74
N VAL A 77 -8.68 -4.92 -0.48
CA VAL A 77 -7.31 -5.38 -0.68
C VAL A 77 -6.40 -4.17 -0.43
N ILE A 78 -5.62 -4.20 0.64
CA ILE A 78 -4.74 -3.10 1.02
C ILE A 78 -3.32 -3.36 0.54
N THR A 79 -2.78 -2.44 -0.26
CA THR A 79 -1.40 -2.49 -0.73
C THR A 79 -0.64 -1.21 -0.41
N LYS A 80 0.70 -1.28 -0.38
CA LYS A 80 1.57 -0.17 0.03
C LYS A 80 2.53 0.19 -1.09
N MET A 81 2.69 1.50 -1.31
CA MET A 81 3.69 2.07 -2.19
C MET A 81 4.72 2.81 -1.35
N ILE A 82 5.99 2.40 -1.42
CA ILE A 82 7.07 3.06 -0.69
C ILE A 82 7.59 4.22 -1.53
N VAL A 83 7.52 5.44 -0.98
CA VAL A 83 7.84 6.68 -1.68
C VAL A 83 8.44 7.69 -0.72
N LYS A 84 9.07 8.75 -1.25
CA LYS A 84 9.63 9.86 -0.46
C LYS A 84 10.60 9.38 0.63
N GLU A 85 11.34 8.31 0.38
CA GLU A 85 12.35 7.80 1.28
C GLU A 85 13.51 8.77 1.49
N SER A 86 14.20 8.59 2.61
CA SER A 86 15.43 9.32 2.88
C SER A 86 16.51 8.99 1.84
N LYS A 87 17.49 9.88 1.64
CA LYS A 87 18.54 9.71 0.63
C LYS A 87 19.22 8.33 0.68
N ASN A 88 19.45 7.80 1.89
CA ASN A 88 20.14 6.52 2.09
C ASN A 88 19.23 5.30 1.87
N ASN A 89 17.91 5.50 1.84
CA ASN A 89 16.90 4.44 1.68
C ASN A 89 16.16 4.56 0.34
N LYS A 90 16.67 5.33 -0.62
CA LYS A 90 16.01 5.54 -1.91
C LYS A 90 15.80 4.24 -2.70
N ASN A 91 16.67 3.26 -2.51
CA ASN A 91 16.54 1.93 -3.06
C ASN A 91 15.36 1.13 -2.49
N LEU A 92 14.71 1.59 -1.41
CA LEU A 92 13.50 0.96 -0.86
C LEU A 92 12.22 1.47 -1.52
N GLU A 93 12.30 2.53 -2.34
CA GLU A 93 11.12 3.08 -3.01
C GLU A 93 10.59 2.10 -4.06
N THR A 94 9.28 1.94 -4.08
CA THR A 94 8.60 1.16 -5.12
C THR A 94 8.82 1.84 -6.47
N PRO A 95 9.43 1.16 -7.47
CA PRO A 95 9.59 1.73 -8.80
C PRO A 95 8.24 2.16 -9.39
N GLY A 96 8.12 3.42 -9.79
CA GLY A 96 6.87 4.01 -10.28
C GLY A 96 5.91 4.54 -9.20
N GLY A 97 6.15 4.27 -7.91
CA GLY A 97 5.28 4.72 -6.82
C GLY A 97 5.18 6.24 -6.71
N LEU A 98 6.30 6.97 -6.88
CA LEU A 98 6.28 8.44 -6.89
C LEU A 98 5.54 9.00 -8.11
N GLN A 99 5.66 8.36 -9.28
CA GLN A 99 4.94 8.78 -10.48
C GLN A 99 3.42 8.66 -10.27
N LEU A 100 2.96 7.57 -9.64
CA LEU A 100 1.55 7.41 -9.30
C LEU A 100 1.03 8.53 -8.38
N LEU A 101 1.83 9.01 -7.42
CA LEU A 101 1.47 10.21 -6.63
C LEU A 101 1.38 11.47 -7.49
N ILE A 102 2.33 11.67 -8.40
CA ILE A 102 2.34 12.83 -9.32
C ILE A 102 1.09 12.83 -10.20
N ASP A 103 0.73 11.68 -10.76
CA ASP A 103 -0.44 11.52 -11.63
C ASP A 103 -1.75 11.85 -10.87
N ASN A 104 -1.77 11.61 -9.55
CA ASN A 104 -2.86 11.95 -8.64
C ASN A 104 -2.69 13.32 -7.95
N LYS A 105 -1.76 14.17 -8.43
CA LYS A 105 -1.49 15.54 -7.92
C LYS A 105 -1.17 15.59 -6.42
N ALA A 106 -0.63 14.50 -5.87
CA ALA A 106 -0.33 14.32 -4.45
C ALA A 106 1.18 14.33 -4.15
N ASP A 107 2.01 14.67 -5.14
CA ASP A 107 3.48 14.74 -4.97
C ASP A 107 3.93 15.86 -4.03
N LYS A 108 3.10 16.89 -3.84
CA LYS A 108 3.40 18.06 -3.00
C LYS A 108 2.85 17.99 -1.57
N VAL A 109 2.06 16.98 -1.25
CA VAL A 109 1.53 16.78 0.12
C VAL A 109 2.37 15.80 0.93
N GLY A 110 2.12 15.79 2.24
CA GLY A 110 2.72 14.83 3.18
C GLY A 110 2.23 13.40 2.95
N ILE A 111 2.91 12.44 3.58
CA ILE A 111 2.49 11.05 3.67
C ILE A 111 2.13 10.69 5.13
N PRO A 112 1.23 9.73 5.40
CA PRO A 112 0.63 8.82 4.42
C PRO A 112 -0.33 9.53 3.47
N PHE A 113 -0.53 8.97 2.29
CA PHE A 113 -1.59 9.36 1.36
C PHE A 113 -2.26 8.07 0.92
N PHE A 114 -3.56 8.08 0.66
CA PHE A 114 -4.26 6.89 0.17
C PHE A 114 -5.09 7.18 -1.06
N LEU A 115 -5.22 6.15 -1.89
CA LEU A 115 -6.13 6.09 -3.03
C LEU A 115 -7.00 4.86 -2.84
N ILE A 116 -8.29 4.96 -3.14
CA ILE A 116 -9.21 3.83 -3.16
C ILE A 116 -9.74 3.67 -4.58
N TYR A 117 -9.57 2.48 -5.12
CA TYR A 117 -10.02 2.08 -6.44
C TYR A 117 -11.08 0.99 -6.32
N ASP A 118 -11.92 0.85 -7.34
CA ASP A 118 -12.66 -0.40 -7.54
C ASP A 118 -11.77 -1.52 -8.09
N ALA A 119 -12.33 -2.73 -8.20
CA ALA A 119 -11.61 -3.91 -8.70
C ALA A 119 -11.25 -3.83 -10.20
N ASP A 120 -11.86 -2.93 -10.97
CA ASP A 120 -11.54 -2.71 -12.38
C ASP A 120 -10.52 -1.57 -12.58
N GLY A 121 -10.03 -0.98 -11.48
CA GLY A 121 -8.98 0.03 -11.48
C GLY A 121 -9.47 1.48 -11.62
N ASN A 122 -10.78 1.73 -11.50
CA ASN A 122 -11.31 3.09 -11.48
C ASN A 122 -11.11 3.72 -10.10
N LEU A 123 -10.59 4.95 -10.07
CA LEU A 123 -10.41 5.68 -8.82
C LEU A 123 -11.77 6.10 -8.24
N LEU A 124 -12.08 5.65 -7.02
CA LEU A 124 -13.31 5.98 -6.30
C LEU A 124 -13.14 7.23 -5.42
N THR A 125 -12.04 7.30 -4.67
CA THR A 125 -11.70 8.45 -3.83
C THR A 125 -10.20 8.48 -3.52
N ASP A 126 -9.72 9.64 -3.10
CA ASP A 126 -8.38 9.86 -2.58
C ASP A 126 -8.40 10.36 -1.12
N ALA A 127 -7.23 10.68 -0.58
CA ALA A 127 -7.06 11.21 0.76
C ALA A 127 -7.25 12.73 0.89
N PHE A 128 -7.65 13.44 -0.16
CA PHE A 128 -7.92 14.87 -0.05
C PHE A 128 -9.29 15.15 0.59
N ASP A 129 -9.36 16.20 1.41
CA ASP A 129 -10.62 16.83 1.80
C ASP A 129 -11.11 17.81 0.72
N ASP A 130 -12.27 18.44 0.96
CA ASP A 130 -12.87 19.40 0.01
C ASP A 130 -12.02 20.66 -0.21
N ASN A 131 -11.04 20.93 0.65
CA ASN A 131 -10.10 22.04 0.53
C ASN A 131 -8.78 21.63 -0.14
N GLY A 132 -8.65 20.37 -0.58
CA GLY A 132 -7.42 19.83 -1.15
C GLY A 132 -6.32 19.56 -0.11
N GLN A 133 -6.67 19.47 1.17
CA GLN A 133 -5.76 19.09 2.24
C GLN A 133 -5.70 17.56 2.36
N ASN A 134 -4.50 17.02 2.50
CA ASN A 134 -4.33 15.58 2.72
C ASN A 134 -4.75 15.21 4.16
N LEU A 135 -5.73 14.33 4.30
CA LEU A 135 -6.16 13.74 5.56
C LEU A 135 -5.06 12.91 6.24
N GLY A 136 -4.14 12.38 5.46
CA GLY A 136 -3.04 11.55 5.91
C GLY A 136 -3.49 10.36 6.74
N CYS A 137 -3.16 10.39 8.03
CA CYS A 137 -3.72 9.49 9.03
C CYS A 137 -4.72 10.29 9.88
N PRO A 138 -6.03 10.26 9.55
CA PRO A 138 -7.05 11.04 10.24
C PRO A 138 -6.95 10.89 11.76
N ALA A 139 -7.00 12.01 12.48
CA ALA A 139 -6.77 12.02 13.92
C ALA A 139 -7.69 12.97 14.68
N SER A 140 -8.06 14.09 14.07
CA SER A 140 -9.11 14.99 14.59
C SER A 140 -10.51 14.44 14.28
N LYS A 141 -11.53 14.93 15.00
CA LYS A 141 -12.92 14.54 14.74
C LYS A 141 -13.35 14.90 13.32
N GLU A 142 -12.89 16.06 12.85
CA GLU A 142 -13.21 16.61 11.55
C GLU A 142 -12.59 15.76 10.43
N GLU A 143 -11.29 15.45 10.51
CA GLU A 143 -10.62 14.56 9.53
C GLU A 143 -11.24 13.16 9.53
N VAL A 144 -11.54 12.62 10.72
CA VAL A 144 -12.12 11.29 10.85
C VAL A 144 -13.53 11.25 10.27
N ALA A 145 -14.33 12.31 10.42
CA ALA A 145 -15.64 12.41 9.79
C ALA A 145 -15.55 12.38 8.26
N VAL A 146 -14.60 13.10 7.66
CA VAL A 146 -14.34 13.06 6.20
C VAL A 146 -13.92 11.65 5.79
N PHE A 147 -13.01 11.02 6.54
CA PHE A 147 -12.56 9.67 6.26
C PHE A 147 -13.70 8.64 6.33
N LYS A 148 -14.56 8.72 7.35
CA LYS A 148 -15.77 7.86 7.46
C LYS A 148 -16.68 8.00 6.26
N ASN A 149 -16.91 9.22 5.77
CA ASN A 149 -17.75 9.44 4.60
C ASN A 149 -17.16 8.78 3.35
N LYS A 150 -15.84 8.88 3.17
CA LYS A 150 -15.11 8.18 2.09
C LYS A 150 -15.24 6.66 2.24
N LEU A 151 -15.01 6.11 3.44
CA LEU A 151 -15.18 4.68 3.69
C LEU A 151 -16.61 4.22 3.43
N LYS A 152 -17.62 4.97 3.89
CA LYS A 152 -19.04 4.67 3.67
C LYS A 152 -19.39 4.61 2.18
N ALA A 153 -18.78 5.48 1.37
CA ALA A 153 -19.00 5.51 -0.08
C ALA A 153 -18.29 4.35 -0.83
N THR A 154 -17.24 3.76 -0.23
CA THR A 154 -16.39 2.77 -0.89
C THR A 154 -16.35 1.41 -0.19
N SER A 155 -17.33 1.11 0.67
CA SER A 155 -17.39 -0.17 1.38
C SER A 155 -18.83 -0.55 1.70
N THR A 156 -18.97 -1.72 2.33
CA THR A 156 -20.24 -2.22 2.87
C THR A 156 -20.42 -1.93 4.36
N LEU A 157 -19.57 -1.06 4.92
CA LEU A 157 -19.57 -0.75 6.36
C LEU A 157 -20.87 -0.08 6.80
N THR A 158 -21.41 -0.56 7.91
CA THR A 158 -22.55 0.03 8.61
C THR A 158 -22.13 1.25 9.44
N ASP A 159 -23.10 2.05 9.88
CA ASP A 159 -22.83 3.20 10.75
C ASP A 159 -22.23 2.78 12.10
N GLU A 160 -22.57 1.59 12.58
CA GLU A 160 -22.02 0.98 13.81
C GLU A 160 -20.53 0.60 13.64
N GLU A 161 -20.19 -0.06 12.52
CA GLU A 161 -18.79 -0.41 12.20
C GLU A 161 -17.95 0.84 11.94
N LEU A 162 -18.52 1.86 11.27
CA LEU A 162 -17.84 3.15 11.08
C LEU A 162 -17.58 3.87 12.41
N ALA A 163 -18.41 3.68 13.43
CA ALA A 163 -18.18 4.24 14.77
C ALA A 163 -17.00 3.57 15.49
N ILE A 164 -16.76 2.28 15.25
CA ILE A 164 -15.57 1.57 15.77
C ILE A 164 -14.30 2.17 15.16
N ILE A 165 -14.29 2.36 13.84
CA ILE A 165 -13.17 3.00 13.12
C ILE A 165 -12.98 4.42 13.65
N GLU A 166 -14.05 5.18 13.86
CA GLU A 166 -13.98 6.53 14.43
C GLU A 166 -13.27 6.56 15.79
N GLU A 167 -13.70 5.70 16.71
CA GLU A 167 -13.12 5.63 18.05
C GLU A 167 -11.62 5.31 17.99
N LYS A 168 -11.22 4.38 17.11
CA LYS A 168 -9.82 3.99 16.97
C LYS A 168 -8.96 5.11 16.39
N PHE A 169 -9.50 5.86 15.44
CA PHE A 169 -8.74 6.86 14.70
C PHE A 169 -8.66 8.22 15.39
N ILE A 170 -9.62 8.61 16.23
CA ILE A 170 -9.51 9.88 16.97
C ILE A 170 -8.38 9.79 18.00
N LEU A 171 -7.47 10.77 17.99
CA LEU A 171 -6.48 10.92 19.05
C LEU A 171 -7.16 11.38 20.35
N LYS A 172 -7.10 10.52 21.37
CA LYS A 172 -7.50 10.87 22.73
C LYS A 172 -6.40 11.77 23.32
N LYS A 173 -6.78 12.98 23.74
CA LYS A 173 -5.87 13.95 24.40
C LYS A 173 -5.60 13.57 25.84
#